data_AF-A0A1Q6LED5-F1
#
_entry.id   AF-A0A1Q6LED5-F1
#
_cell.length_a   1.000
_cell.length_b   1.000
_cell.length_c   1.000
_cell.angle_alpha   90.00
_cell.angle_beta   90.00
_cell.angle_gamma   90.00
#
_symmetry.space_group_name_H-M   'P 1'
#
loop_
_entity.id
_entity.type
_entity.pdbx_description
1 polymer ?
#
loop_
_entity_poly.entity_id
_entity_poly.type
_entity_poly.pdbx_seq_one_letter_code
_entity_poly.pdbx_strand_id
1 'polypeptide(L)'
;MKFKIGDRVKIISKKNGDQYTTYGFKIGDICRIAKIDNNRLAIYKDKGDYFGFIFKYNVELAQENQFTKADLKHGDKCTLKNGQVIFFDKTSNYSFDSIDEQLRYFNDDVSIAKVERPIKYETVFEREEVVLDETEKRYLSGVIRPFKDKVKYIQKWTYSTGVKEIKIATSKTITRLPGFTNDIYKGMKENKKYTLKELGL
;
A
#
# COMPACT_ATOMS: atom_id res chain seq x y z
N MET A 1 12.11 11.03 -1.35
CA MET A 1 11.04 10.39 -0.55
C MET A 1 9.92 9.93 -1.47
N LYS A 2 9.40 8.71 -1.28
CA LYS A 2 8.22 8.23 -2.00
C LYS A 2 7.00 8.54 -1.13
N PHE A 3 6.20 9.52 -1.52
CA PHE A 3 4.92 9.82 -0.89
C PHE A 3 3.83 8.89 -1.46
N LYS A 4 2.82 8.57 -0.66
CA LYS A 4 1.62 7.81 -1.03
C LYS A 4 0.36 8.66 -0.87
N ILE A 5 -0.69 8.31 -1.61
CA ILE A 5 -1.99 8.94 -1.44
C ILE A 5 -2.49 8.65 -0.02
N GLY A 6 -2.98 9.71 0.64
CA GLY A 6 -3.46 9.70 2.01
C GLY A 6 -2.38 9.91 3.07
N ASP A 7 -1.09 9.97 2.72
CA ASP A 7 -0.06 10.37 3.69
C ASP A 7 -0.36 11.75 4.24
N ARG A 8 -0.04 11.98 5.51
CA ARG A 8 -0.01 13.32 6.09
C ARG A 8 1.38 13.90 5.90
N VAL A 9 1.42 15.06 5.28
CA VAL A 9 2.64 15.81 5.04
C VAL A 9 2.57 17.15 5.74
N LYS A 10 3.71 17.57 6.30
CA LYS A 10 3.87 18.90 6.88
C LYS A 10 4.48 19.82 5.86
N ILE A 11 3.90 21.00 5.70
CA ILE A 11 4.44 22.05 4.82
C ILE A 11 5.69 22.63 5.47
N ILE A 12 6.86 22.42 4.85
CA ILE A 12 8.15 22.93 5.35
C ILE A 12 8.58 24.21 4.64
N SER A 13 8.13 24.44 3.42
CA SER A 13 8.40 25.69 2.69
C SER A 13 7.33 25.99 1.65
N LYS A 14 7.38 27.21 1.09
CA LYS A 14 6.47 27.72 0.06
C LYS A 14 7.27 28.42 -1.02
N LYS A 15 7.09 28.08 -2.30
CA LYS A 15 7.85 28.69 -3.41
C LYS A 15 6.94 29.13 -4.58
N ASN A 16 7.45 30.04 -5.41
CA ASN A 16 6.79 30.51 -6.63
C ASN A 16 6.52 29.33 -7.57
N GLY A 17 5.26 28.88 -7.63
CA GLY A 17 4.83 27.70 -8.38
C GLY A 17 3.96 26.73 -7.59
N ASP A 18 3.91 26.86 -6.26
CA ASP A 18 2.87 26.23 -5.44
C ASP A 18 1.54 26.99 -5.64
N GLN A 19 0.53 26.31 -6.18
CA GLN A 19 -0.79 26.91 -6.41
C GLN A 19 -1.64 26.69 -5.16
N TYR A 20 -1.55 27.63 -4.22
CA TYR A 20 -2.50 27.74 -3.12
C TYR A 20 -3.81 28.26 -3.70
N THR A 21 -4.87 27.47 -3.70
CA THR A 21 -6.20 28.07 -3.87
C THR A 21 -6.46 28.88 -2.60
N THR A 22 -6.23 30.18 -2.69
CA THR A 22 -6.88 31.24 -1.90
C THR A 22 -7.20 30.86 -0.42
N TYR A 23 -6.26 31.16 0.49
CA TYR A 23 -6.45 31.34 1.95
C TYR A 23 -6.36 30.16 2.96
N GLY A 24 -5.95 28.94 2.56
CA GLY A 24 -6.02 27.82 3.51
C GLY A 24 -4.77 27.51 4.36
N PHE A 25 -3.58 27.59 3.76
CA PHE A 25 -2.42 26.81 4.20
C PHE A 25 -1.22 27.66 4.64
N LYS A 26 -0.60 27.33 5.77
CA LYS A 26 0.59 27.97 6.36
C LYS A 26 1.75 26.99 6.45
N ILE A 27 2.98 27.51 6.51
CA ILE A 27 4.15 26.69 6.85
C ILE A 27 3.90 26.10 8.25
N GLY A 28 4.16 24.81 8.41
CA GLY A 28 3.86 24.05 9.62
C GLY A 28 2.50 23.34 9.60
N ASP A 29 1.60 23.67 8.66
CA ASP A 29 0.33 22.95 8.53
C ASP A 29 0.57 21.49 8.14
N ILE A 30 -0.21 20.59 8.74
CA ILE A 30 -0.29 19.19 8.36
C ILE A 30 -1.48 19.01 7.42
N CYS A 31 -1.23 18.39 6.27
CA CYS A 31 -2.21 18.22 5.20
C CYS A 31 -2.14 16.80 4.67
N ARG A 32 -3.24 16.34 4.10
CA ARG A 32 -3.35 14.98 3.56
C ARG A 32 -3.17 14.99 2.06
N ILE A 33 -2.40 14.05 1.51
CA ILE A 33 -2.21 13.91 0.06
C ILE A 33 -3.48 13.33 -0.56
N ALA A 34 -4.12 14.06 -1.47
CA ALA A 34 -5.24 13.58 -2.28
C ALA A 34 -4.78 12.94 -3.60
N LYS A 35 -3.73 13.47 -4.21
CA LYS A 35 -3.24 13.02 -5.52
C LYS A 35 -1.74 13.29 -5.66
N ILE A 36 -1.07 12.47 -6.47
CA ILE A 36 0.35 12.61 -6.79
C ILE A 36 0.49 12.78 -8.30
N ASP A 37 1.03 13.92 -8.73
CA ASP A 37 1.25 14.24 -10.15
C ASP A 37 2.73 14.58 -10.36
N ASN A 38 3.53 13.64 -10.88
CA ASN A 38 4.97 13.80 -11.11
C ASN A 38 5.72 14.40 -9.91
N ASN A 39 6.03 15.70 -9.95
CA ASN A 39 6.75 16.43 -8.88
C ASN A 39 5.84 17.22 -7.93
N ARG A 40 4.52 17.14 -8.10
CA ARG A 40 3.51 17.86 -7.31
C ARG A 40 2.60 16.90 -6.56
N LEU A 41 2.05 17.42 -5.47
CA LEU A 41 1.07 16.77 -4.61
C LEU A 41 -0.16 17.67 -4.56
N ALA A 42 -1.34 17.09 -4.79
CA ALA A 42 -2.59 17.74 -4.38
C ALA A 42 -2.81 17.41 -2.90
N ILE A 43 -3.05 18.43 -2.07
CA ILE A 43 -3.18 18.31 -0.62
C ILE A 43 -4.46 18.98 -0.12
N TYR A 44 -5.01 18.49 0.98
CA TYR A 44 -6.18 19.08 1.64
C TYR A 44 -6.09 19.04 3.17
N LYS A 45 -6.84 19.91 3.86
CA LYS A 45 -7.06 19.82 5.31
C LYS A 45 -8.22 18.89 5.61
N ASP A 46 -8.21 18.24 6.79
CA ASP A 46 -9.18 17.20 7.19
C ASP A 46 -10.68 17.61 7.12
N LYS A 47 -10.99 18.91 6.92
CA LYS A 47 -12.34 19.42 6.66
C LYS A 47 -12.80 19.32 5.20
N GLY A 48 -11.96 18.87 4.26
CA GLY A 48 -12.35 18.59 2.87
C GLY A 48 -12.59 19.80 1.97
N ASP A 49 -12.67 21.00 2.52
CA ASP A 49 -13.09 22.21 1.79
C ASP A 49 -11.96 22.96 1.06
N TYR A 50 -10.70 22.54 1.20
CA TYR A 50 -9.54 23.27 0.66
C TYR A 50 -8.57 22.32 -0.04
N PHE A 51 -8.37 22.51 -1.34
CA PHE A 51 -7.42 21.74 -2.16
C PHE A 51 -6.28 22.65 -2.64
N GLY A 52 -5.04 22.34 -2.27
CA GLY A 52 -3.84 23.05 -2.73
C GLY A 52 -2.91 22.14 -3.53
N PHE A 53 -2.11 22.72 -4.42
CA PHE A 53 -1.01 22.00 -5.08
C PHE A 53 0.33 22.46 -4.53
N ILE A 54 1.16 21.51 -4.13
CA ILE A 54 2.48 21.78 -3.56
C ILE A 54 3.55 20.87 -4.18
N PHE A 55 4.76 21.36 -4.37
CA PHE A 55 5.87 20.52 -4.79
C PHE A 55 6.29 19.51 -3.72
N LYS A 56 6.68 18.30 -4.15
CA LYS A 56 7.15 17.21 -3.27
C LYS A 56 8.29 17.61 -2.34
N TYR A 57 9.18 18.50 -2.78
CA TYR A 57 10.32 18.96 -2.00
C TYR A 57 9.99 20.11 -1.02
N ASN A 58 8.75 20.62 -1.04
CA ASN A 58 8.28 21.66 -0.12
C ASN A 58 7.51 21.07 1.07
N VAL A 59 7.44 19.75 1.17
CA VAL A 59 6.79 19.03 2.27
C VAL A 59 7.69 17.93 2.81
N GLU A 60 7.47 17.58 4.08
CA GLU A 60 8.03 16.38 4.68
C GLU A 60 6.91 15.43 5.12
N LEU A 61 7.20 14.13 5.16
CA LEU A 61 6.25 13.15 5.68
C LEU A 61 6.09 13.37 7.18
N ALA A 62 4.87 13.73 7.60
CA ALA A 62 4.54 13.93 9.01
C ALA A 62 4.00 12.63 9.63
N GLN A 63 3.17 11.90 8.88
CA GLN A 63 2.63 10.61 9.26
C GLN A 63 2.35 9.83 7.98
N GLU A 64 2.80 8.58 7.90
CA GLU A 64 2.32 7.67 6.88
C GLU A 64 0.81 7.53 6.98
N ASN A 65 0.14 7.31 5.85
CA ASN A 65 -1.30 7.09 5.84
C ASN A 65 -1.69 5.91 6.74
N GLN A 66 -2.09 6.19 7.97
CA GLN A 66 -2.70 5.22 8.89
C GLN A 66 -4.21 5.26 8.74
N PHE A 67 -4.73 5.15 7.52
CA PHE A 67 -6.18 4.98 7.32
C PHE A 67 -6.59 3.70 8.04
N THR A 68 -7.48 3.81 9.03
CA THR A 68 -7.97 2.66 9.78
C THR A 68 -9.45 2.41 9.55
N LYS A 69 -9.94 1.32 10.12
CA LYS A 69 -11.38 1.00 10.18
C LYS A 69 -12.24 2.17 10.67
N ALA A 70 -11.73 2.97 11.61
CA ALA A 70 -12.45 4.12 12.16
C ALA A 70 -12.71 5.23 11.12
N ASP A 71 -11.91 5.30 10.05
CA ASP A 71 -12.03 6.31 9.00
C ASP A 71 -13.08 5.97 7.92
N LEU A 72 -13.59 4.73 7.89
CA LEU A 72 -14.63 4.30 6.96
C LEU A 72 -15.98 4.98 7.24
N LYS A 73 -16.62 5.46 6.17
CA LYS A 73 -17.93 6.12 6.23
C LYS A 73 -18.97 5.30 5.48
N HIS A 74 -20.19 5.26 6.02
CA HIS A 74 -21.33 4.63 5.34
C HIS A 74 -21.47 5.19 3.92
N GLY A 75 -21.58 4.31 2.93
CA GLY A 75 -21.62 4.63 1.51
C GLY A 75 -20.26 4.72 0.81
N ASP A 76 -19.14 4.54 1.51
CA ASP A 76 -17.81 4.45 0.89
C ASP A 76 -17.78 3.27 -0.11
N LYS A 77 -17.28 3.51 -1.32
CA LYS A 77 -17.09 2.48 -2.34
C LYS A 77 -15.74 1.80 -2.08
N CYS A 78 -15.78 0.56 -1.62
CA CYS A 78 -14.61 -0.25 -1.33
C CYS A 78 -14.33 -1.22 -2.48
N THR A 79 -13.13 -1.17 -3.05
CA THR A 79 -12.65 -2.20 -3.97
C THR A 79 -11.82 -3.20 -3.18
N LEU A 80 -12.19 -4.47 -3.28
CA LEU A 80 -11.52 -5.58 -2.62
C LEU A 80 -10.35 -6.07 -3.47
N LYS A 81 -9.40 -6.80 -2.87
CA LYS A 81 -8.22 -7.32 -3.58
C LYS A 81 -8.54 -8.25 -4.76
N ASN A 82 -9.66 -8.96 -4.70
CA ASN A 82 -10.15 -9.79 -5.81
C ASN A 82 -10.84 -8.99 -6.93
N GLY A 83 -10.91 -7.66 -6.83
CA GLY A 83 -11.55 -6.77 -7.80
C GLY A 83 -13.04 -6.54 -7.59
N GLN A 84 -13.67 -7.23 -6.63
CA GLN A 84 -15.07 -7.01 -6.29
C GLN A 84 -15.25 -5.60 -5.67
N VAL A 85 -16.37 -4.96 -5.98
CA VAL A 85 -16.73 -3.66 -5.41
C VAL A 85 -17.89 -3.85 -4.45
N ILE A 86 -17.77 -3.27 -3.25
CA ILE A 86 -18.83 -3.23 -2.24
C ILE A 86 -19.04 -1.78 -1.79
N PHE A 87 -20.23 -1.48 -1.26
CA PHE A 87 -20.50 -0.22 -0.58
C PHE A 87 -20.48 -0.48 0.92
N PHE A 88 -19.60 0.20 1.63
CA PHE A 88 -19.42 -0.01 3.04
C PHE A 88 -20.62 0.51 3.82
N ASP A 89 -21.18 -0.34 4.67
CA ASP A 89 -22.30 0.00 5.54
C ASP A 89 -21.91 -0.17 7.01
N LYS A 90 -21.80 0.96 7.72
CA LYS A 90 -21.46 0.99 9.14
C LYS A 90 -22.54 0.38 10.05
N THR A 91 -23.77 0.25 9.56
CA THR A 91 -24.89 -0.33 10.32
C THR A 91 -24.94 -1.86 10.21
N SER A 92 -24.20 -2.44 9.27
CA SER A 92 -24.09 -3.89 9.10
C SER A 92 -22.98 -4.46 9.96
N ASN A 93 -23.34 -5.25 10.98
CA ASN A 93 -22.37 -5.98 11.81
C ASN A 93 -21.47 -6.88 10.96
N TYR A 94 -22.00 -7.48 9.89
CA TYR A 94 -21.23 -8.31 8.97
C TYR A 94 -20.16 -7.52 8.20
N SER A 95 -20.42 -6.26 7.87
CA SER A 95 -19.47 -5.44 7.12
C SER A 95 -18.46 -4.72 8.01
N PHE A 96 -18.89 -4.19 9.16
CA PHE A 96 -18.03 -3.42 10.04
C PHE A 96 -17.24 -4.32 11.00
N ASP A 97 -17.85 -5.30 11.66
CA ASP A 97 -17.14 -6.07 12.70
C ASP A 97 -16.18 -7.10 12.11
N SER A 98 -16.42 -7.55 10.88
CA SER A 98 -15.59 -8.54 10.20
C SER A 98 -14.26 -8.01 9.64
N ILE A 99 -14.02 -6.70 9.72
CA ILE A 99 -12.75 -6.07 9.33
C ILE A 99 -11.94 -5.64 10.57
N ASP A 100 -10.63 -5.84 10.52
CA ASP A 100 -9.69 -5.33 11.51
C ASP A 100 -9.39 -3.84 11.33
N GLU A 101 -8.64 -3.25 12.26
CA GLU A 101 -8.22 -1.84 12.20
C GLU A 101 -7.46 -1.48 10.91
N GLN A 102 -6.84 -2.45 10.24
CA GLN A 102 -6.09 -2.26 9.00
C GLN A 102 -6.93 -2.55 7.75
N LEU A 103 -8.26 -2.70 7.88
CA LEU A 103 -9.19 -3.02 6.80
C LEU A 103 -8.99 -4.42 6.20
N ARG A 104 -8.52 -5.37 7.00
CA ARG A 104 -8.38 -6.78 6.57
C ARG A 104 -9.57 -7.58 7.04
N TYR A 105 -10.15 -8.34 6.12
CA TYR A 105 -11.07 -9.41 6.50
C TYR A 105 -10.27 -10.64 6.96
N PHE A 106 -10.94 -11.58 7.63
CA PHE A 106 -10.35 -12.88 7.96
C PHE A 106 -9.77 -13.59 6.72
N ASN A 107 -10.50 -13.54 5.60
CA ASN A 107 -9.97 -13.93 4.30
C ASN A 107 -9.29 -12.74 3.62
N ASP A 108 -7.96 -12.75 3.56
CA ASP A 108 -7.21 -11.61 3.03
C ASP A 108 -7.46 -11.38 1.53
N ASP A 109 -7.87 -12.38 0.75
CA ASP A 109 -8.18 -12.20 -0.69
C ASP A 109 -9.36 -11.25 -0.95
N VAL A 110 -10.18 -10.99 0.07
CA VAL A 110 -11.29 -10.05 0.02
C VAL A 110 -11.07 -8.82 0.90
N SER A 111 -9.87 -8.63 1.48
CA SER A 111 -9.50 -7.40 2.19
C SER A 111 -9.70 -6.15 1.32
N ILE A 112 -10.04 -5.03 1.97
CA ILE A 112 -10.23 -3.76 1.28
C ILE A 112 -8.88 -3.28 0.75
N ALA A 113 -8.79 -3.11 -0.57
CA ALA A 113 -7.60 -2.61 -1.27
C ALA A 113 -7.70 -1.12 -1.57
N LYS A 114 -8.90 -0.61 -1.82
CA LYS A 114 -9.13 0.80 -2.19
C LYS A 114 -10.45 1.29 -1.62
N VAL A 115 -10.51 2.54 -1.19
CA VAL A 115 -11.73 3.21 -0.74
C VAL A 115 -11.92 4.52 -1.50
N GLU A 116 -13.11 4.72 -2.08
CA GLU A 116 -13.51 5.90 -2.84
C GLU A 116 -14.77 6.54 -2.22
N ARG A 117 -14.78 7.86 -2.02
CA ARG A 117 -15.92 8.57 -1.39
C ARG A 117 -16.96 9.07 -2.40
N PRO A 118 -18.26 8.87 -2.17
CA PRO A 118 -19.31 9.07 -3.18
C PRO A 118 -19.54 10.51 -3.66
N ILE A 119 -19.10 11.55 -2.92
CA ILE A 119 -19.37 12.94 -3.32
C ILE A 119 -18.63 13.30 -4.63
N LYS A 120 -17.49 12.64 -4.95
CA LYS A 120 -16.73 12.75 -6.22
C LYS A 120 -15.90 11.50 -6.61
N TYR A 121 -16.10 10.35 -5.97
CA TYR A 121 -15.26 9.14 -6.03
C TYR A 121 -13.76 9.40 -5.90
N GLU A 122 -13.39 10.31 -5.01
CA GLU A 122 -12.00 10.57 -4.66
C GLU A 122 -11.45 9.37 -3.89
N THR A 123 -10.26 8.89 -4.29
CA THR A 123 -9.57 7.79 -3.61
C THR A 123 -8.98 8.28 -2.30
N VAL A 124 -9.47 7.76 -1.18
CA VAL A 124 -9.07 8.18 0.18
C VAL A 124 -8.15 7.17 0.87
N PHE A 125 -8.12 5.96 0.31
CA PHE A 125 -7.23 4.88 0.67
C PHE A 125 -6.95 4.03 -0.57
N GLU A 126 -5.69 3.67 -0.76
CA GLU A 126 -5.27 2.67 -1.72
C GLU A 126 -4.07 1.93 -1.13
N ARG A 127 -4.18 0.61 -1.04
CA ARG A 127 -3.14 -0.27 -0.54
C ARG A 127 -2.30 -0.74 -1.72
N GLU A 128 -1.07 -0.25 -1.81
CA GLU A 128 -0.05 -0.96 -2.57
C GLU A 128 0.29 -2.25 -1.82
N GLU A 129 -0.07 -3.42 -2.39
CA GLU A 129 0.34 -4.70 -1.82
C GLU A 129 1.87 -4.83 -1.89
N VAL A 130 2.51 -4.61 -0.76
CA VAL A 130 3.93 -4.90 -0.59
C VAL A 130 4.04 -6.42 -0.36
N VAL A 131 4.37 -7.16 -1.42
CA VAL A 131 4.51 -8.64 -1.38
C VAL A 131 5.67 -9.08 -0.48
N LEU A 132 6.74 -8.28 -0.46
CA LEU A 132 7.94 -8.47 0.35
C LEU A 132 8.20 -7.22 1.19
N ASP A 133 8.41 -7.37 2.49
CA ASP A 133 8.91 -6.26 3.31
C ASP A 133 10.36 -5.87 2.94
N GLU A 134 10.86 -4.76 3.48
CA GLU A 134 12.20 -4.26 3.13
C GLU A 134 13.35 -5.19 3.59
N THR A 135 13.14 -5.98 4.65
CA THR A 135 14.13 -6.98 5.10
C THR A 135 14.12 -8.20 4.19
N GLU A 136 12.95 -8.69 3.81
CA GLU A 136 12.75 -9.77 2.85
C GLU A 136 13.31 -9.40 1.47
N LYS A 137 13.03 -8.18 0.99
CA LYS A 137 13.60 -7.65 -0.26
C LYS A 137 15.12 -7.61 -0.21
N ARG A 138 15.70 -7.06 0.85
CA ARG A 138 17.15 -6.97 1.03
C ARG A 138 17.78 -8.36 0.99
N TYR A 139 17.19 -9.32 1.69
CA TYR A 139 17.67 -10.70 1.73
C TYR A 139 17.59 -11.35 0.34
N LEU A 140 16.41 -11.40 -0.28
CA LEU A 140 16.24 -12.04 -1.59
C LEU A 140 17.07 -11.36 -2.68
N SER A 141 17.15 -10.02 -2.68
CA SER A 141 18.02 -9.27 -3.59
C SER A 141 19.49 -9.67 -3.44
N GLY A 142 19.95 -9.87 -2.21
CA GLY A 142 21.30 -10.35 -1.92
C GLY A 142 21.54 -11.76 -2.45
N VAL A 143 20.60 -12.69 -2.18
CA VAL A 143 20.68 -14.09 -2.62
C VAL A 143 20.72 -14.22 -4.14
N ILE A 144 19.83 -13.51 -4.85
CA ILE A 144 19.74 -13.62 -6.31
C ILE A 144 20.75 -12.76 -7.05
N ARG A 145 21.45 -11.84 -6.37
CA ARG A 145 22.38 -10.86 -7.00
C ARG A 145 23.31 -11.48 -8.05
N PRO A 146 23.93 -12.66 -7.81
CA PRO A 146 24.88 -13.23 -8.77
C PRO A 146 24.23 -13.81 -10.04
N PHE A 147 22.91 -14.01 -10.06
CA PHE A 147 22.19 -14.69 -11.15
C PHE A 147 20.80 -14.08 -11.41
N LYS A 148 20.62 -12.80 -11.06
CA LYS A 148 19.33 -12.10 -11.09
C LYS A 148 18.68 -12.15 -12.47
N ASP A 149 19.49 -12.01 -13.53
CA ASP A 149 19.11 -12.06 -14.93
C ASP A 149 18.52 -13.41 -15.36
N LYS A 150 18.83 -14.49 -14.63
CA LYS A 150 18.40 -15.86 -14.94
C LYS A 150 17.16 -16.29 -14.17
N VAL A 151 16.69 -15.50 -13.20
CA VAL A 151 15.53 -15.83 -12.38
C VAL A 151 14.26 -15.69 -13.21
N LYS A 152 13.52 -16.80 -13.34
CA LYS A 152 12.20 -16.84 -13.97
C LYS A 152 11.09 -16.47 -13.00
N TYR A 153 11.12 -17.08 -11.81
CA TYR A 153 10.17 -16.78 -10.75
C TYR A 153 10.71 -17.17 -9.37
N ILE A 154 10.10 -16.57 -8.35
CA ILE A 154 10.26 -16.95 -6.94
C ILE A 154 8.88 -17.37 -6.41
N GLN A 155 8.84 -18.43 -5.62
CA GLN A 155 7.59 -19.02 -5.12
C GLN A 155 7.75 -19.42 -3.65
N LYS A 156 6.71 -19.19 -2.85
CA LYS A 156 6.59 -19.74 -1.50
C LYS A 156 5.89 -21.09 -1.56
N TRP A 157 6.44 -22.08 -0.86
CA TRP A 157 5.91 -23.43 -0.78
C TRP A 157 5.85 -23.90 0.66
N THR A 158 4.70 -24.41 1.07
CA THR A 158 4.51 -25.05 2.37
C THR A 158 4.40 -26.57 2.24
N TYR A 159 5.21 -27.30 3.01
CA TYR A 159 5.13 -28.75 3.15
C TYR A 159 3.98 -29.15 4.08
N SER A 160 3.51 -30.40 3.99
CA SER A 160 2.50 -30.96 4.89
C SER A 160 2.91 -30.92 6.37
N THR A 161 4.22 -30.87 6.65
CA THR A 161 4.79 -30.72 7.99
C THR A 161 4.67 -29.30 8.56
N GLY A 162 4.17 -28.34 7.78
CA GLY A 162 4.10 -26.92 8.15
C GLY A 162 5.40 -26.14 7.91
N VAL A 163 6.48 -26.81 7.50
CA VAL A 163 7.72 -26.14 7.08
C VAL A 163 7.47 -25.39 5.77
N LYS A 164 7.90 -24.13 5.72
CA LYS A 164 7.78 -23.25 4.56
C LYS A 164 9.15 -23.09 3.90
N GLU A 165 9.14 -22.81 2.60
CA GLU A 165 10.35 -22.67 1.79
C GLU A 165 10.17 -21.64 0.68
N ILE A 166 11.25 -20.96 0.31
CA ILE A 166 11.33 -20.17 -0.92
C ILE A 166 12.06 -20.94 -2.01
N LYS A 167 11.39 -21.10 -3.16
CA LYS A 167 11.94 -21.70 -4.37
C LYS A 167 12.26 -20.62 -5.38
N ILE A 168 13.48 -20.62 -5.90
CA ILE A 168 13.95 -19.71 -6.94
C ILE A 168 14.18 -20.53 -8.20
N ALA A 169 13.34 -20.31 -9.21
CA ALA A 169 13.45 -21.03 -10.48
C ALA A 169 14.23 -20.21 -11.50
N THR A 170 15.18 -20.85 -12.15
CA THR A 170 15.87 -20.34 -13.35
C THR A 170 15.43 -21.12 -14.57
N SER A 171 16.01 -20.83 -15.74
CA SER A 171 15.78 -21.65 -16.94
C SER A 171 16.28 -23.09 -16.81
N LYS A 172 17.24 -23.37 -15.93
CA LYS A 172 17.93 -24.67 -15.84
C LYS A 172 17.61 -25.46 -14.57
N THR A 173 17.33 -24.78 -13.46
CA THR A 173 17.20 -25.41 -12.15
C THR A 173 16.27 -24.66 -11.23
N ILE A 174 15.79 -25.34 -10.19
CA ILE A 174 15.05 -24.76 -9.08
C ILE A 174 15.95 -24.85 -7.84
N THR A 175 16.40 -23.69 -7.37
CA THR A 175 17.13 -23.57 -6.11
C THR A 175 16.13 -23.44 -4.96
N ARG A 176 16.46 -24.10 -3.87
CA ARG A 176 15.63 -24.31 -2.69
C ARG A 176 16.33 -23.65 -1.50
N LEU A 177 15.75 -22.59 -0.95
CA LEU A 177 16.31 -21.93 0.22
C LEU A 177 16.04 -22.75 1.49
N PRO A 178 16.83 -22.60 2.56
CA PRO A 178 16.58 -23.29 3.81
C PRO A 178 15.14 -23.10 4.30
N GLY A 179 14.53 -24.20 4.73
CA GLY A 179 13.16 -24.18 5.25
C GLY A 179 13.05 -23.39 6.55
N PHE A 180 11.88 -22.81 6.79
CA PHE A 180 11.58 -22.01 7.97
C PHE A 180 10.17 -22.31 8.47
N THR A 181 9.97 -22.17 9.78
CA THR A 181 8.67 -22.34 10.45
C THR A 181 8.03 -21.01 10.84
N ASN A 182 8.85 -19.95 10.92
CA ASN A 182 8.39 -18.60 11.23
C ASN A 182 7.53 -18.01 10.11
N ASP A 183 6.81 -16.95 10.45
CA ASP A 183 5.88 -16.31 9.55
C ASP A 183 6.58 -15.22 8.73
N ILE A 184 7.62 -15.60 7.98
CA ILE A 184 8.31 -14.72 7.02
C ILE A 184 7.73 -14.94 5.62
N TYR A 185 7.88 -13.94 4.75
CA TYR A 185 7.25 -13.84 3.43
C TYR A 185 5.72 -13.88 3.50
N LYS A 186 5.12 -13.15 4.45
CA LYS A 186 3.67 -13.18 4.70
C LYS A 186 2.86 -12.70 3.49
N GLY A 187 3.38 -11.71 2.77
CA GLY A 187 2.72 -11.16 1.58
C GLY A 187 2.74 -12.08 0.36
N MET A 188 3.53 -13.16 0.37
CA MET A 188 3.54 -14.13 -0.73
C MET A 188 2.39 -15.13 -0.58
N LYS A 189 1.61 -15.33 -1.65
CA LYS A 189 0.61 -16.40 -1.75
C LYS A 189 1.30 -17.74 -1.99
N GLU A 190 0.80 -18.78 -1.32
CA GLU A 190 1.27 -20.16 -1.51
C GLU A 190 1.15 -20.58 -2.97
N ASN A 191 2.17 -21.26 -3.48
CA ASN A 191 2.22 -21.79 -4.84
C ASN A 191 2.13 -20.75 -5.98
N LYS A 192 1.99 -19.45 -5.69
CA LYS A 192 2.05 -18.41 -6.71
C LYS A 192 3.50 -18.21 -7.18
N LYS A 193 3.71 -18.23 -8.50
CA LYS A 193 4.99 -17.94 -9.15
C LYS A 193 5.09 -16.43 -9.39
N TYR A 194 5.92 -15.75 -8.62
CA TYR A 194 6.11 -14.31 -8.74
C TYR A 194 7.31 -13.97 -9.63
N THR A 195 7.13 -12.99 -10.51
CA THR A 195 8.25 -12.35 -11.23
C THR A 195 9.02 -11.41 -10.30
N LEU A 196 10.27 -11.08 -10.65
CA LEU A 196 11.04 -10.08 -9.90
C LEU A 196 10.33 -8.72 -9.84
N LYS A 197 9.63 -8.34 -10.92
CA LYS A 197 8.84 -7.11 -11.00
C LYS A 197 7.70 -7.09 -9.98
N GLU A 198 6.95 -8.17 -9.84
CA GLU A 198 5.87 -8.28 -8.84
C GLU A 198 6.40 -8.24 -7.40
N LEU A 199 7.63 -8.68 -7.17
CA LEU A 199 8.29 -8.65 -5.86
C LEU A 199 9.03 -7.34 -5.57
N GLY A 200 9.17 -6.47 -6.57
CA GLY A 200 9.98 -5.25 -6.45
C GLY A 200 11.48 -5.52 -6.25
N LEU A 201 12.00 -6.60 -6.87
CA LEU A 201 13.39 -7.06 -6.74
C LEU A 201 14.30 -6.64 -7.90
#